data_AF-A0A955SZI6-F1
#
_entry.id   AF-A0A955SZI6-F1
#
_cell.length_a   1.000
_cell.length_b   1.000
_cell.length_c   1.000
_cell.angle_alpha   90.00
_cell.angle_beta   90.00
_cell.angle_gamma   90.00
#
_symmetry.space_group_name_H-M   'P 1'
#
loop_
_entity.id
_entity.type
_entity.pdbx_description
1 polymer ?
#
loop_
_entity_poly.entity_id
_entity_poly.type
_entity_poly.pdbx_seq_one_letter_code
_entity_poly.pdbx_strand_id
1 'polypeptide(L)'
;FILIPREEGEHVIDALTFSYFDPETESYRTLQRGPFRLKVKPDEGQSITYYKGKRKRIRVTGQDFRHIRRTGAASLRDEGTPVTATFGYWTFMTAPWFGYFFLLAYRRRADFLEANPDVAKKVRSKGRLKGRFAKATSLLEGSESEFFAELESAIHDHLSAQLGVSTRGMTRSQLVDTLSKTRSGPEFAESMTEVLDQLDALRYAPGETSPKVRANLLQQVRTKLEGFSA
;
A
#
# COMPACT_ATOMS: atom_id res chain seq x y z
N PHE A 1 51.38 41.39 4.85
CA PHE A 1 51.96 42.05 6.04
C PHE A 1 53.47 42.13 5.85
N ILE A 2 54.10 43.23 6.25
CA ILE A 2 55.55 43.43 6.17
C ILE A 2 56.10 43.25 7.59
N LEU A 3 57.10 42.40 7.76
CA LEU A 3 57.81 42.20 9.04
C LEU A 3 59.02 43.14 9.07
N ILE A 4 59.14 43.94 10.13
CA ILE A 4 60.25 44.89 10.32
C ILE A 4 60.93 44.55 11.66
N PRO A 5 62.15 44.01 11.65
CA PRO A 5 62.89 43.70 12.88
C PRO A 5 63.32 45.00 13.57
N ARG A 6 63.25 45.03 14.91
CA ARG A 6 63.58 46.21 15.73
C ARG A 6 64.86 46.06 16.55
N GLU A 7 65.34 44.83 16.71
CA GLU A 7 66.48 44.50 17.55
C GLU A 7 67.43 43.59 16.77
N GLU A 8 68.72 43.84 16.94
CA GLU A 8 69.81 43.08 16.32
C GLU A 8 69.93 41.71 17.00
N GLY A 9 70.23 40.66 16.22
CA GLY A 9 70.38 39.32 16.75
C GLY A 9 69.82 38.22 15.83
N GLU A 10 69.91 36.98 16.31
CA GLU A 10 69.28 35.83 15.66
C GLU A 10 67.85 35.65 16.18
N HIS A 11 66.89 35.78 15.27
CA HIS A 11 65.47 35.63 15.56
C HIS A 11 64.93 34.39 14.85
N VAL A 12 64.09 33.63 15.54
CA VAL A 12 63.44 32.44 14.99
C VAL A 12 61.96 32.74 14.79
N ILE A 13 61.48 32.56 13.55
CA ILE A 13 60.06 32.54 13.25
C ILE A 13 59.60 31.09 13.30
N ASP A 14 58.63 30.82 14.18
CA ASP A 14 58.03 29.50 14.35
C ASP A 14 57.41 28.98 13.07
N ALA A 15 57.26 27.66 12.99
CA ALA A 15 56.68 27.00 11.83
C ALA A 15 55.24 27.50 11.59
N LEU A 16 54.97 27.93 10.35
CA LEU A 16 53.65 28.34 9.93
C LEU A 16 52.85 27.10 9.54
N THR A 17 51.70 26.92 10.18
CA THR A 17 50.77 25.83 9.90
C THR A 17 49.53 26.39 9.22
N PHE A 18 49.17 25.83 8.07
CA PHE A 18 47.98 26.22 7.32
C PHE A 18 47.18 24.98 6.93
N SER A 19 45.94 24.88 7.40
CA SER A 19 45.04 23.78 7.07
C SER A 19 44.01 24.21 6.03
N TYR A 20 43.84 23.41 4.99
CA TYR A 20 42.83 23.62 3.96
C TYR A 20 42.06 22.33 3.68
N PHE A 21 40.82 22.47 3.22
CA PHE A 21 40.00 21.33 2.80
C PHE A 21 40.33 20.98 1.35
N ASP A 22 40.68 19.72 1.09
CA ASP A 22 40.96 19.20 -0.24
C ASP A 22 39.71 18.50 -0.81
N PRO A 23 39.01 19.08 -1.81
CA PRO A 23 37.75 18.55 -2.31
C PRO A 23 37.87 17.20 -3.02
N GLU A 24 39.04 16.85 -3.55
CA GLU A 24 39.24 15.58 -4.26
C GLU A 24 39.37 14.40 -3.30
N THR A 25 39.84 14.64 -2.08
CA THR A 25 40.05 13.60 -1.06
C THR A 25 39.12 13.71 0.13
N GLU A 26 38.16 14.64 0.08
CA GLU A 26 37.17 14.93 1.12
C GLU A 26 37.76 15.07 2.54
N SER A 27 39.00 15.55 2.63
CA SER A 27 39.76 15.57 3.88
C SER A 27 40.51 16.89 4.09
N TYR A 28 40.77 17.22 5.35
CA TYR A 28 41.55 18.39 5.72
C TYR A 28 43.05 18.07 5.64
N ARG A 29 43.78 18.84 4.84
CA ARG A 29 45.23 18.74 4.72
C ARG A 29 45.90 19.91 5.40
N THR A 30 46.97 19.62 6.14
CA THR A 30 47.73 20.62 6.88
C THR A 30 49.12 20.76 6.27
N LEU A 31 49.43 21.96 5.78
CA LEU A 31 50.76 22.32 5.29
C LEU A 31 51.52 23.02 6.40
N GLN A 32 52.71 22.52 6.70
CA GLN A 32 53.61 23.14 7.66
C GLN A 32 54.89 23.58 6.95
N ARG A 33 55.30 24.83 7.15
CA ARG A 33 56.55 25.36 6.61
C ARG A 33 57.29 26.20 7.64
N GLY A 34 58.59 25.93 7.80
CA GLY A 34 59.44 26.56 8.83
C GLY A 34 59.88 25.53 9.87
N PRO A 35 60.70 25.91 10.87
CA PRO A 35 60.99 27.28 11.32
C PRO A 35 61.98 28.05 10.42
N PHE A 36 61.85 29.37 10.38
CA PHE A 36 62.76 30.25 9.63
C PHE A 36 63.69 30.99 10.60
N ARG A 37 65.01 30.78 10.45
CA ARG A 37 66.02 31.50 11.22
C ARG A 37 66.46 32.74 10.46
N LEU A 38 66.31 33.90 11.07
CA LEU A 38 66.69 35.19 10.50
C LEU A 38 67.82 35.79 11.32
N LYS A 39 68.92 36.17 10.66
CA LYS A 39 70.03 36.88 11.28
C LYS A 39 69.96 38.35 10.87
N VAL A 40 69.59 39.21 11.80
CA VAL A 40 69.45 40.66 11.56
C VAL A 40 70.81 41.32 11.86
N LYS A 41 71.41 41.97 10.87
CA LYS A 41 72.68 42.71 11.02
C LYS A 41 72.41 44.16 11.47
N PRO A 42 73.35 44.78 12.21
CA PRO A 42 73.31 46.22 12.53
C PRO A 42 73.30 47.08 11.27
N ASP A 43 72.60 48.20 11.33
CA ASP A 43 72.53 49.19 10.24
C ASP A 43 73.72 50.15 10.36
N GLU A 44 74.67 50.08 9.42
CA GLU A 44 75.77 51.04 9.33
C GLU A 44 75.29 52.32 8.66
N GLY A 45 74.71 53.21 9.48
CA GLY A 45 74.62 54.64 9.17
C GLY A 45 73.65 55.03 8.06
N GLN A 46 72.34 55.01 8.36
CA GLN A 46 71.39 55.99 7.85
C GLN A 46 70.20 56.04 8.81
N SER A 47 69.84 57.24 9.28
CA SER A 47 68.66 57.42 10.13
C SER A 47 67.43 56.91 9.39
N ILE A 48 66.89 55.78 9.82
CA ILE A 48 65.66 55.20 9.26
C ILE A 48 64.55 56.20 9.51
N THR A 49 64.20 56.97 8.47
CA THR A 49 63.05 57.86 8.53
C THR A 49 61.83 56.98 8.66
N TYR A 50 61.22 56.97 9.85
CA TYR A 50 59.95 56.33 10.09
C TYR A 50 58.91 56.95 9.17
N TYR A 51 58.66 56.33 8.03
CA TYR A 51 57.42 56.57 7.28
C TYR A 51 56.28 56.05 8.17
N LYS A 52 55.79 56.92 9.05
CA LYS A 52 54.43 56.86 9.57
C LYS A 52 53.52 57.18 8.38
N GLY A 53 53.49 56.27 7.40
CA GLY A 53 52.55 56.32 6.30
C GLY A 53 51.20 56.52 6.96
N LYS A 54 50.52 57.63 6.62
CA LYS A 54 49.19 57.95 7.11
C LYS A 54 48.43 56.63 7.15
N ARG A 55 48.01 56.18 8.34
CA ARG A 55 47.03 55.10 8.45
C ARG A 55 45.88 55.57 7.59
N LYS A 56 45.82 55.12 6.34
CA LYS A 56 44.61 55.24 5.54
C LYS A 56 43.63 54.49 6.42
N ARG A 57 42.71 55.24 7.05
CA ARG A 57 41.58 54.66 7.75
C ARG A 57 41.12 53.56 6.82
N ILE A 58 41.23 52.31 7.29
CA ILE A 58 40.63 51.19 6.59
C ILE A 58 39.17 51.62 6.57
N ARG A 59 38.71 52.17 5.44
CA ARG A 59 37.29 52.24 5.19
C ARG A 59 36.93 50.78 5.21
N VAL A 60 36.27 50.37 6.27
CA VAL A 60 35.53 49.13 6.29
C VAL A 60 34.49 49.35 5.19
N THR A 61 34.87 49.06 3.95
CA THR A 61 33.92 48.83 2.89
C THR A 61 33.17 47.62 3.39
N GLY A 62 32.00 47.86 3.97
CA GLY A 62 31.11 46.82 4.53
C GLY A 62 30.50 45.97 3.43
N GLN A 63 31.34 45.41 2.56
CA GLN A 63 31.00 44.50 1.47
C GLN A 63 32.25 43.66 1.13
N ASP A 64 32.85 42.99 2.12
CA ASP A 64 33.89 41.98 1.86
C ASP A 64 33.32 40.55 1.85
N PHE A 65 32.03 40.43 1.55
CA PHE A 65 31.53 39.23 0.88
C PHE A 65 31.73 39.45 -0.61
N ARG A 66 32.93 39.16 -1.10
CA ARG A 66 33.08 38.86 -2.53
C ARG A 66 32.09 37.75 -2.84
N HIS A 67 31.16 37.99 -3.77
CA HIS A 67 30.27 36.95 -4.26
C HIS A 67 31.15 35.77 -4.66
N ILE A 68 30.90 34.60 -4.07
CA ILE A 68 31.55 33.36 -4.49
C ILE A 68 31.25 33.26 -5.99
N ARG A 69 32.27 33.40 -6.83
CA ARG A 69 32.09 33.22 -8.27
C ARG A 69 31.52 31.82 -8.43
N ARG A 70 30.26 31.72 -8.86
CA ARG A 70 29.67 30.49 -9.41
C ARG A 70 30.35 30.23 -10.76
N THR A 71 31.66 30.03 -10.75
CA THR A 71 32.42 29.61 -11.91
C THR A 71 32.12 28.14 -12.09
N GLY A 72 31.34 27.86 -13.13
CA GLY A 72 30.77 26.55 -13.40
C GLY A 72 29.38 26.46 -12.82
N ALA A 73 28.44 25.97 -13.62
CA ALA A 73 27.31 25.25 -13.09
C ALA A 73 27.87 24.07 -12.28
N ALA A 74 28.27 24.32 -11.03
CA ALA A 74 28.10 23.34 -10.00
C ALA A 74 26.58 23.20 -9.92
N SER A 75 26.04 22.35 -10.79
CA SER A 75 24.77 21.71 -10.50
C SER A 75 24.94 21.26 -9.07
N LEU A 76 24.13 21.82 -8.18
CA LEU A 76 23.83 21.16 -6.93
C LEU A 76 23.41 19.76 -7.38
N ARG A 77 24.35 18.82 -7.30
CA ARG A 77 24.08 17.44 -7.63
C ARG A 77 23.17 17.05 -6.49
N ASP A 78 21.89 16.99 -6.79
CA ASP A 78 20.88 16.52 -5.86
C ASP A 78 21.23 15.05 -5.65
N GLU A 79 22.12 14.76 -4.70
CA GLU A 79 22.61 13.41 -4.39
C GLU A 79 21.57 12.64 -3.57
N GLY A 80 20.35 12.65 -4.08
CA GLY A 80 19.23 11.92 -3.53
C GLY A 80 18.09 11.99 -4.53
N THR A 81 17.53 10.83 -4.89
CA THR A 81 16.24 10.82 -5.57
C THR A 81 15.24 11.53 -4.65
N PRO A 82 14.49 12.54 -5.14
CA PRO A 82 13.54 13.24 -4.29
C PRO A 82 12.53 12.22 -3.75
N VAL A 83 12.17 12.33 -2.48
CA VAL A 83 11.23 11.38 -1.83
C VAL A 83 9.90 11.31 -2.61
N THR A 84 9.54 12.39 -3.31
CA THR A 84 8.39 12.49 -4.22
C THR A 84 8.51 11.64 -5.50
N ALA A 85 9.71 11.27 -5.93
CA ALA A 85 9.96 10.34 -7.03
C ALA A 85 9.85 8.86 -6.61
N THR A 86 9.75 8.59 -5.31
CA THR A 86 9.57 7.23 -4.79
C THR A 86 8.09 6.83 -4.83
N PHE A 87 7.76 5.70 -5.46
CA PHE A 87 6.38 5.18 -5.55
C PHE A 87 5.68 5.03 -4.19
N GLY A 88 6.44 4.68 -3.14
CA GLY A 88 5.91 4.56 -1.77
C GLY A 88 5.32 5.87 -1.22
N TYR A 89 5.87 7.03 -1.60
CA TYR A 89 5.38 8.34 -1.14
C TYR A 89 3.94 8.59 -1.62
N TRP A 90 3.66 8.38 -2.90
CA TRP A 90 2.33 8.54 -3.47
C TRP A 90 1.33 7.51 -2.94
N THR A 91 1.78 6.28 -2.71
CA THR A 91 0.95 5.24 -2.09
C THR A 91 0.51 5.65 -0.69
N PHE A 92 1.43 6.13 0.15
CA PHE A 92 1.10 6.58 1.51
C PHE A 92 0.21 7.83 1.51
N MET A 93 0.46 8.77 0.60
CA MET A 93 -0.36 9.98 0.47
C MET A 93 -1.79 9.71 -0.02
N THR A 94 -1.98 8.72 -0.89
CA THR A 94 -3.31 8.38 -1.44
C THR A 94 -4.09 7.38 -0.57
N ALA A 95 -3.41 6.55 0.23
CA ALA A 95 -4.02 5.57 1.13
C ALA A 95 -5.18 6.12 1.99
N PRO A 96 -5.08 7.27 2.69
CA PRO A 96 -6.18 7.77 3.52
C PRO A 96 -7.42 8.14 2.68
N TRP A 97 -7.23 8.63 1.46
CA TRP A 97 -8.34 8.94 0.55
C TRP A 97 -9.05 7.66 0.12
N PHE A 98 -8.31 6.63 -0.29
CA PHE A 98 -8.90 5.33 -0.62
C PHE A 98 -9.63 4.72 0.58
N GLY A 99 -9.06 4.81 1.78
CA GLY A 99 -9.72 4.37 3.02
C GLY A 99 -11.03 5.11 3.28
N TYR A 100 -11.04 6.43 3.12
CA TYR A 100 -12.24 7.24 3.28
C TYR A 100 -13.34 6.89 2.27
N PHE A 101 -13.00 6.79 0.97
CA PHE A 101 -13.96 6.39 -0.06
C PHE A 101 -14.47 4.96 0.16
N PHE A 102 -13.61 4.05 0.60
CA PHE A 102 -14.00 2.68 0.94
C PHE A 102 -15.01 2.66 2.10
N LEU A 103 -14.75 3.41 3.17
CA LEU A 103 -15.66 3.50 4.32
C LEU A 103 -17.00 4.14 3.94
N LEU A 104 -16.99 5.19 3.11
CA LEU A 104 -18.20 5.81 2.57
C LEU A 104 -19.02 4.83 1.74
N ALA A 105 -18.37 4.09 0.82
CA ALA A 105 -19.03 3.10 -0.01
C ALA A 105 -19.60 1.96 0.84
N TYR A 106 -18.84 1.48 1.84
CA TYR A 106 -19.29 0.47 2.79
C TYR A 106 -20.52 0.94 3.57
N ARG A 107 -20.48 2.16 4.11
CA ARG A 107 -21.59 2.73 4.87
C ARG A 107 -22.83 2.93 4.01
N ARG A 108 -22.70 3.51 2.81
CA ARG A 108 -23.83 3.64 1.88
C ARG A 108 -24.42 2.29 1.48
N ARG A 109 -23.58 1.27 1.33
CA ARG A 109 -24.05 -0.09 1.04
C ARG A 109 -24.81 -0.66 2.24
N ALA A 110 -24.36 -0.43 3.46
CA ALA A 110 -25.08 -0.85 4.67
C ALA A 110 -26.44 -0.15 4.75
N ASP A 111 -26.48 1.18 4.63
CA ASP A 111 -27.71 1.97 4.67
C ASP A 111 -28.71 1.53 3.59
N PHE A 112 -28.23 1.25 2.37
CA PHE A 112 -29.06 0.76 1.27
C PHE A 112 -29.66 -0.63 1.56
N LEU A 113 -28.90 -1.52 2.21
CA LEU A 113 -29.37 -2.86 2.59
C LEU A 113 -30.37 -2.79 3.75
N GLU A 114 -30.23 -1.85 4.67
CA GLU A 114 -31.21 -1.62 5.73
C GLU A 114 -32.53 -1.06 5.17
N ALA A 115 -32.45 -0.12 4.22
CA ALA A 115 -33.62 0.44 3.55
C ALA A 115 -34.35 -0.59 2.65
N ASN A 116 -33.65 -1.61 2.14
CA ASN A 116 -34.19 -2.62 1.22
C ASN A 116 -34.03 -4.04 1.80
N PRO A 117 -34.91 -4.47 2.71
CA PRO A 117 -34.77 -5.76 3.40
C PRO A 117 -34.80 -6.96 2.44
N ASP A 118 -35.54 -6.87 1.33
CA ASP A 118 -35.62 -7.94 0.34
C ASP A 118 -34.30 -8.10 -0.43
N VAL A 119 -33.65 -7.00 -0.79
CA VAL A 119 -32.33 -7.02 -1.42
C VAL A 119 -31.29 -7.53 -0.44
N ALA A 120 -31.38 -7.14 0.84
CA ALA A 120 -30.50 -7.66 1.88
C ALA A 120 -30.64 -9.17 2.10
N LYS A 121 -31.87 -9.70 2.08
CA LYS A 121 -32.11 -11.16 2.13
C LYS A 121 -31.46 -11.87 0.95
N LYS A 122 -31.59 -11.35 -0.28
CA LYS A 122 -30.95 -11.91 -1.50
C LYS A 122 -29.43 -11.88 -1.44
N VAL A 123 -28.83 -10.79 -0.97
CA VAL A 123 -27.37 -10.67 -0.87
C VAL A 123 -26.83 -11.62 0.21
N ARG A 124 -27.48 -11.68 1.37
CA ARG A 124 -27.08 -12.57 2.48
C ARG A 124 -27.29 -14.03 2.13
N SER A 125 -28.30 -14.39 1.34
CA SER A 125 -28.54 -15.77 0.92
C SER A 125 -27.40 -16.32 0.06
N LYS A 126 -26.83 -15.52 -0.86
CA LYS A 126 -25.64 -15.93 -1.65
C LYS A 126 -24.45 -16.27 -0.75
N GLY A 127 -24.21 -15.48 0.30
CA GLY A 127 -23.17 -15.75 1.29
C GLY A 127 -23.43 -17.03 2.09
N ARG A 128 -24.66 -17.21 2.59
CA ARG A 128 -25.06 -18.43 3.32
C ARG A 128 -25.02 -19.68 2.45
N LEU A 129 -25.40 -19.57 1.18
CA LEU A 129 -25.37 -20.67 0.22
C LEU A 129 -23.94 -21.21 0.04
N LYS A 130 -22.95 -20.33 -0.10
CA LYS A 130 -21.53 -20.74 -0.15
C LYS A 130 -21.10 -21.52 1.10
N GLY A 131 -21.48 -21.04 2.28
CA GLY A 131 -21.20 -21.72 3.54
C GLY A 131 -21.89 -23.09 3.64
N ARG A 132 -23.16 -23.18 3.23
CA ARG A 132 -23.92 -24.44 3.19
C ARG A 132 -23.32 -25.43 2.20
N PHE A 133 -22.88 -25.00 1.02
CA PHE A 133 -22.20 -25.87 0.07
C PHE A 133 -20.85 -26.35 0.60
N ALA A 134 -20.06 -25.50 1.25
CA ALA A 134 -18.82 -25.93 1.89
C ALA A 134 -19.08 -27.01 2.96
N LYS A 135 -20.14 -26.84 3.76
CA LYS A 135 -20.59 -27.85 4.73
C LYS A 135 -21.05 -29.14 4.03
N ALA A 136 -21.86 -29.06 2.98
CA ALA A 136 -22.29 -30.23 2.23
C ALA A 136 -21.11 -30.98 1.59
N THR A 137 -20.09 -30.26 1.10
CA THR A 137 -18.85 -30.88 0.61
C THR A 137 -18.11 -31.63 1.71
N SER A 138 -18.07 -31.11 2.93
CA SER A 138 -17.47 -31.83 4.07
C SER A 138 -18.25 -33.09 4.49
N LEU A 139 -19.53 -33.18 4.14
CA LEU A 139 -20.42 -34.31 4.46
C LEU A 139 -20.48 -35.37 3.36
N LEU A 140 -19.68 -35.25 2.29
CA LEU A 140 -19.64 -36.22 1.18
C LEU A 140 -19.14 -37.61 1.60
N GLU A 141 -18.21 -37.67 2.56
CA GLU A 141 -17.67 -38.92 3.11
C GLU A 141 -18.27 -39.28 4.48
N GLY A 142 -19.07 -38.36 5.04
CA GLY A 142 -19.73 -38.51 6.32
C GLY A 142 -21.17 -38.99 6.20
N SER A 143 -22.01 -38.51 7.12
CA SER A 143 -23.42 -38.87 7.24
C SER A 143 -24.23 -38.48 5.99
N GLU A 144 -24.79 -39.49 5.33
CA GLU A 144 -25.66 -39.32 4.15
C GLU A 144 -26.91 -38.50 4.48
N SER A 145 -27.54 -38.77 5.63
CA SER A 145 -28.76 -38.06 6.05
C SER A 145 -28.51 -36.58 6.28
N GLU A 146 -27.37 -36.22 6.87
CA GLU A 146 -26.97 -34.83 7.09
C GLU A 146 -26.65 -34.11 5.78
N PHE A 147 -26.00 -34.80 4.84
CA PHE A 147 -25.73 -34.27 3.51
C PHE A 147 -27.03 -33.87 2.79
N PHE A 148 -28.01 -34.78 2.73
CA PHE A 148 -29.29 -34.51 2.06
C PHE A 148 -30.08 -33.41 2.78
N ALA A 149 -30.10 -33.40 4.11
CA ALA A 149 -30.79 -32.38 4.89
C ALA A 149 -30.18 -30.97 4.69
N GLU A 150 -28.85 -30.88 4.60
CA GLU A 150 -28.18 -29.61 4.30
C GLU A 150 -28.41 -29.15 2.86
N LEU A 151 -28.41 -30.07 1.90
CA LEU A 151 -28.64 -29.76 0.49
C LEU A 151 -30.08 -29.27 0.25
N GLU A 152 -31.07 -29.97 0.79
CA GLU A 152 -32.48 -29.57 0.75
C GLU A 152 -32.68 -28.19 1.42
N SER A 153 -32.10 -28.01 2.60
CA SER A 153 -32.16 -26.72 3.31
C SER A 153 -31.49 -25.59 2.52
N ALA A 154 -30.39 -25.86 1.81
CA ALA A 154 -29.71 -24.89 0.96
C ALA A 154 -30.57 -24.46 -0.23
N ILE A 155 -31.24 -25.41 -0.89
CA ILE A 155 -32.16 -25.13 -2.00
C ILE A 155 -33.32 -24.27 -1.50
N HIS A 156 -34.01 -24.69 -0.44
CA HIS A 156 -35.16 -23.96 0.09
C HIS A 156 -34.79 -22.56 0.58
N ASP A 157 -33.70 -22.41 1.33
CA ASP A 157 -33.24 -21.12 1.82
C ASP A 157 -32.89 -20.14 0.68
N HIS A 158 -32.24 -20.64 -0.39
CA HIS A 158 -31.88 -19.81 -1.53
C HIS A 158 -33.12 -19.40 -2.32
N LEU A 159 -33.99 -20.35 -2.68
CA LEU A 159 -35.22 -20.06 -3.41
C LEU A 159 -36.14 -19.12 -2.60
N SER A 160 -36.25 -19.32 -1.30
CA SER A 160 -37.04 -18.46 -0.43
C SER A 160 -36.51 -17.03 -0.40
N ALA A 161 -35.18 -16.86 -0.36
CA ALA A 161 -34.58 -15.53 -0.41
C ALA A 161 -34.77 -14.83 -1.76
N GLN A 162 -34.77 -15.58 -2.86
CA GLN A 162 -34.95 -15.01 -4.21
C GLN A 162 -36.40 -14.64 -4.50
N LEU A 163 -37.34 -15.48 -4.09
CA LEU A 163 -38.78 -15.29 -4.28
C LEU A 163 -39.41 -14.35 -3.25
N GLY A 164 -38.73 -14.11 -2.11
CA GLY A 164 -39.26 -13.29 -1.02
C GLY A 164 -40.33 -13.97 -0.16
N VAL A 165 -40.70 -15.22 -0.48
CA VAL A 165 -41.69 -16.04 0.21
C VAL A 165 -41.06 -17.31 0.78
N SER A 166 -41.65 -17.89 1.83
CA SER A 166 -41.17 -19.18 2.36
C SER A 166 -41.46 -20.30 1.39
N THR A 167 -40.43 -20.99 0.90
CA THR A 167 -40.58 -22.19 0.07
C THR A 167 -40.72 -23.47 0.88
N ARG A 168 -40.41 -23.43 2.19
CA ARG A 168 -40.65 -24.56 3.10
C ARG A 168 -42.15 -24.75 3.25
N GLY A 169 -42.62 -25.98 2.98
CA GLY A 169 -44.03 -26.35 3.05
C GLY A 169 -44.82 -26.10 1.76
N MET A 170 -44.19 -25.57 0.70
CA MET A 170 -44.82 -25.52 -0.62
C MET A 170 -44.91 -26.93 -1.23
N THR A 171 -46.03 -27.24 -1.88
CA THR A 171 -46.11 -28.44 -2.72
C THR A 171 -45.24 -28.26 -3.97
N ARG A 172 -44.86 -29.38 -4.62
CA ARG A 172 -44.14 -29.34 -5.92
C ARG A 172 -44.86 -28.46 -6.95
N SER A 173 -46.18 -28.60 -7.05
CA SER A 173 -47.01 -27.80 -7.98
C SER A 173 -46.98 -26.30 -7.66
N GLN A 174 -47.04 -25.91 -6.38
CA GLN A 174 -46.95 -24.51 -5.96
C GLN A 174 -45.56 -23.94 -6.24
N LEU A 175 -44.50 -24.74 -6.05
CA LEU A 175 -43.13 -24.33 -6.33
C LEU A 175 -42.92 -24.08 -7.83
N VAL A 176 -43.45 -24.95 -8.70
CA VAL A 176 -43.42 -24.77 -10.15
C VAL A 176 -44.18 -23.52 -10.58
N ASP A 177 -45.41 -23.32 -10.10
CA ASP A 177 -46.22 -22.15 -10.42
C ASP A 177 -45.57 -20.83 -9.96
N THR A 178 -44.89 -20.85 -8.81
CA THR A 178 -44.19 -19.66 -8.30
C THR A 178 -42.91 -19.38 -9.10
N LEU A 179 -42.15 -20.43 -9.47
CA LEU A 179 -40.93 -20.29 -10.27
C LEU A 179 -41.22 -19.91 -11.72
N SER A 180 -42.29 -20.42 -12.32
CA SER A 180 -42.67 -20.11 -13.71
C SER A 180 -43.07 -18.65 -13.91
N LYS A 181 -43.60 -18.00 -12.86
CA LYS A 181 -43.89 -16.56 -12.81
C LYS A 181 -42.65 -15.68 -12.65
N THR A 182 -41.47 -16.28 -12.42
CA THR A 182 -40.20 -15.58 -12.28
C THR A 182 -39.52 -15.41 -13.65
N ARG A 183 -38.58 -14.45 -13.76
CA ARG A 183 -37.83 -14.16 -14.99
C ARG A 183 -37.12 -15.37 -15.61
N SER A 184 -36.85 -16.41 -14.84
CA SER A 184 -36.15 -17.64 -15.26
C SER A 184 -37.00 -18.59 -16.11
N GLY A 185 -38.31 -18.35 -16.21
CA GLY A 185 -39.20 -19.10 -17.08
C GLY A 185 -39.57 -20.51 -16.58
N PRO A 186 -40.46 -21.21 -17.32
CA PRO A 186 -40.96 -22.53 -16.95
C PRO A 186 -39.90 -23.64 -17.04
N GLU A 187 -38.93 -23.54 -17.96
CA GLU A 187 -37.86 -24.52 -18.15
C GLU A 187 -36.99 -24.67 -16.89
N PHE A 188 -36.69 -23.55 -16.22
CA PHE A 188 -35.97 -23.58 -14.94
C PHE A 188 -36.79 -24.24 -13.83
N ALA A 189 -38.10 -23.98 -13.80
CA ALA A 189 -38.99 -24.55 -12.79
C ALA A 189 -39.04 -26.07 -12.89
N GLU A 190 -39.20 -26.62 -14.10
CA GLU A 190 -39.18 -28.06 -14.38
C GLU A 190 -37.83 -28.69 -14.01
N SER A 191 -36.74 -28.04 -14.40
CA SER A 191 -35.40 -28.54 -14.10
C SER A 191 -35.09 -28.54 -12.60
N MET A 192 -35.61 -27.57 -11.85
CA MET A 192 -35.47 -27.54 -10.39
C MET A 192 -36.30 -28.65 -9.73
N THR A 193 -37.49 -28.93 -10.23
CA THR A 193 -38.29 -30.06 -9.72
C THR A 193 -37.63 -31.40 -9.96
N GLU A 194 -37.03 -31.61 -11.14
CA GLU A 194 -36.31 -32.84 -11.45
C GLU A 194 -35.17 -33.09 -10.46
N VAL A 195 -34.39 -32.05 -10.12
CA VAL A 195 -33.30 -32.17 -9.14
C VAL A 195 -33.80 -32.47 -7.74
N LEU A 196 -34.90 -31.87 -7.33
CA LEU A 196 -35.49 -32.16 -6.03
C LEU A 196 -36.04 -33.60 -5.99
N ASP A 197 -36.63 -34.10 -7.08
CA ASP A 197 -37.12 -35.48 -7.17
C ASP A 197 -35.97 -36.50 -7.16
N GLN A 198 -34.85 -36.19 -7.82
CA GLN A 198 -33.62 -36.98 -7.72
C GLN A 198 -33.07 -36.99 -6.28
N LEU A 199 -33.11 -35.85 -5.60
CA LEU A 199 -32.68 -35.74 -4.21
C LEU A 199 -33.56 -36.60 -3.29
N ASP A 200 -34.89 -36.56 -3.45
CA ASP A 200 -35.83 -37.36 -2.67
C ASP A 200 -35.67 -38.85 -2.97
N ALA A 201 -35.51 -39.24 -4.24
CA ALA A 201 -35.26 -40.62 -4.63
C ALA A 201 -34.00 -41.17 -3.95
N LEU A 202 -32.89 -40.44 -3.97
CA LEU A 202 -31.64 -40.85 -3.32
C LEU A 202 -31.75 -40.90 -1.79
N ARG A 203 -32.55 -40.01 -1.19
CA ARG A 203 -32.76 -39.99 0.26
C ARG A 203 -33.61 -41.16 0.75
N TYR A 204 -34.66 -41.52 0.02
CA TYR A 204 -35.64 -42.53 0.44
C TYR A 204 -35.40 -43.93 -0.15
N ALA A 205 -34.60 -44.04 -1.21
CA ALA A 205 -34.18 -45.32 -1.81
C ALA A 205 -32.64 -45.47 -1.77
N PRO A 206 -32.05 -45.84 -0.62
CA PRO A 206 -30.60 -45.80 -0.38
C PRO A 206 -29.77 -46.88 -1.11
N GLY A 207 -30.23 -47.40 -2.25
CA GLY A 207 -29.54 -48.46 -3.00
C GLY A 207 -28.26 -48.02 -3.73
N GLU A 208 -28.10 -46.73 -4.04
CA GLU A 208 -27.02 -46.21 -4.92
C GLU A 208 -26.31 -44.94 -4.38
N THR A 209 -26.24 -44.75 -3.07
CA THR A 209 -25.68 -43.51 -2.46
C THR A 209 -24.15 -43.51 -2.36
N SER A 210 -23.45 -43.72 -3.48
CA SER A 210 -21.99 -43.57 -3.50
C SER A 210 -21.56 -42.11 -3.24
N PRO A 211 -20.42 -41.84 -2.58
CA PRO A 211 -19.85 -40.50 -2.45
C PRO A 211 -19.71 -39.76 -3.81
N LYS A 212 -19.46 -40.49 -4.90
CA LYS A 212 -19.42 -39.93 -6.26
C LYS A 212 -20.77 -39.42 -6.74
N VAL A 213 -21.85 -40.14 -6.44
CA VAL A 213 -23.23 -39.74 -6.78
C VAL A 213 -23.61 -38.48 -6.01
N ARG A 214 -23.31 -38.43 -4.71
CA ARG A 214 -23.50 -37.23 -3.86
C ARG A 214 -22.73 -36.02 -4.38
N ALA A 215 -21.47 -36.20 -4.80
CA ALA A 215 -20.65 -35.12 -5.35
C ALA A 215 -21.23 -34.57 -6.67
N ASN A 216 -21.69 -35.45 -7.57
CA ASN A 216 -22.33 -35.04 -8.82
C ASN A 216 -23.63 -34.26 -8.54
N LEU A 217 -24.48 -34.77 -7.65
CA LEU A 217 -25.72 -34.07 -7.25
C LEU A 217 -25.43 -32.67 -6.69
N LEU A 218 -24.44 -32.54 -5.80
CA LEU A 218 -24.03 -31.24 -5.25
C LEU A 218 -23.58 -30.28 -6.37
N GLN A 219 -22.82 -30.76 -7.35
CA GLN A 219 -22.38 -29.94 -8.47
C GLN A 219 -23.55 -29.51 -9.36
N GLN A 220 -24.51 -30.39 -9.64
CA GLN A 220 -25.71 -30.06 -10.41
C GLN A 220 -26.60 -29.03 -9.70
N VAL A 221 -26.83 -29.19 -8.39
CA VAL A 221 -27.58 -28.22 -7.59
C VAL A 221 -26.88 -26.87 -7.62
N ARG A 222 -25.55 -26.86 -7.47
CA ARG A 222 -24.76 -25.64 -7.48
C ARG A 222 -24.87 -24.89 -8.81
N THR A 223 -24.69 -25.56 -9.94
CA THR A 223 -24.76 -24.92 -11.26
C THR A 223 -26.15 -24.35 -11.54
N LYS A 224 -27.22 -25.10 -11.21
CA LYS A 224 -28.60 -24.62 -11.40
C LYS A 224 -28.94 -23.44 -10.49
N LEU A 225 -28.56 -23.47 -9.21
CA LEU A 225 -28.84 -22.36 -8.29
C LEU A 225 -28.00 -21.11 -8.58
N GLU A 226 -26.75 -21.26 -9.05
CA GLU A 226 -25.94 -20.14 -9.50
C GLU A 226 -26.55 -19.49 -10.76
N GLY A 227 -27.03 -20.31 -11.71
CA GLY A 227 -27.71 -19.86 -12.94
C GLY A 227 -29.04 -19.12 -12.70
N PHE A 228 -29.77 -19.46 -11.64
CA PHE A 228 -30.99 -18.72 -11.24
C PHE A 228 -30.73 -17.30 -10.76
N SER A 229 -29.50 -17.03 -10.29
CA SER A 229 -29.15 -15.79 -9.62
C SER A 229 -28.55 -14.72 -10.53
N ALA A 230 -28.42 -15.04 -11.83
CA ALA A 230 -27.91 -14.21 -12.93
C ALA A 230 -29.07 -13.60 -13.72
#